data_AF-A0A533X6G3-F1
#
_entry.id   AF-A0A533X6G3-F1
#
_cell.length_a   1.000
_cell.length_b   1.000
_cell.length_c   1.000
_cell.angle_alpha   90.00
_cell.angle_beta   90.00
_cell.angle_gamma   90.00
#
_symmetry.space_group_name_H-M   'P 1'
#
loop_
_entity.id
_entity.type
_entity.pdbx_description
1 polymer ?
#
loop_
_entity_poly.entity_id
_entity_poly.type
_entity_poly.pdbx_seq_one_letter_code
_entity_poly.pdbx_strand_id
1 'polypeptide(L)'
;MRRKRRPKAEAGKFAEELLERAVSTAGRDPKLAGEQAELARRVMLKFNVRLDWSRKRFYCHGCKRLIVPGVNARVRLAGGGQKVLRLTCLECGHVNRKVIAQERLA
;
A
#
# COMPACT_ATOMS: atom_id res chain seq x y z
N MET A 1 26.97 -14.53 -11.07
CA MET A 1 25.68 -13.92 -11.44
C MET A 1 24.40 -14.49 -10.77
N ARG A 2 24.43 -15.59 -9.99
CA ARG A 2 23.22 -16.20 -9.37
C ARG A 2 22.86 -15.74 -7.93
N ARG A 3 23.74 -15.03 -7.22
CA ARG A 3 23.59 -14.74 -5.76
C ARG A 3 22.55 -13.67 -5.39
N LYS A 4 22.15 -12.76 -6.30
CA LYS A 4 21.21 -11.66 -5.98
C LYS A 4 19.71 -12.02 -6.02
N ARG A 5 19.30 -13.14 -6.63
CA ARG A 5 17.86 -13.50 -6.78
C ARG A 5 17.20 -14.05 -5.51
N ARG A 6 17.89 -14.92 -4.75
CA ARG A 6 17.39 -15.48 -3.47
C ARG A 6 17.08 -14.42 -2.41
N PRO A 7 17.97 -13.45 -2.12
CA PRO A 7 17.69 -12.45 -1.09
C PRO A 7 16.55 -11.50 -1.46
N LYS A 8 16.25 -11.31 -2.76
CA LYS A 8 15.14 -10.46 -3.21
C LYS A 8 13.78 -11.07 -2.90
N ALA A 9 13.63 -12.39 -3.08
CA ALA A 9 12.36 -13.08 -2.82
C ALA A 9 12.05 -13.12 -1.31
N GLU A 10 13.06 -13.44 -0.49
CA GLU A 10 12.94 -13.42 0.97
C GLU A 10 12.66 -12.01 1.50
N ALA A 11 13.37 -10.99 1.01
CA ALA A 11 13.10 -9.61 1.36
C ALA A 11 11.69 -9.15 0.96
N GLY A 12 11.17 -9.65 -0.16
CA GLY A 12 9.79 -9.37 -0.59
C GLY A 12 8.78 -9.94 0.39
N LYS A 13 8.92 -11.22 0.75
CA LYS A 13 8.06 -11.87 1.76
C LYS A 13 8.12 -11.14 3.11
N PHE A 14 9.31 -10.80 3.57
CA PHE A 14 9.51 -10.07 4.82
C PHE A 14 8.80 -8.70 4.80
N ALA A 15 8.93 -7.95 3.70
CA ALA A 15 8.30 -6.64 3.58
C ALA A 15 6.76 -6.74 3.45
N GLU A 16 6.24 -7.82 2.87
CA GLU A 16 4.80 -8.11 2.82
C GLU A 16 4.25 -8.42 4.22
N GLU A 17 4.89 -9.32 4.95
CA GLU A 17 4.48 -9.68 6.31
C GLU A 17 4.52 -8.46 7.26
N LEU A 18 5.56 -7.64 7.14
CA LEU A 18 5.69 -6.42 7.92
C LEU A 18 4.60 -5.39 7.59
N LEU A 19 4.20 -5.29 6.32
CA LEU A 19 3.09 -4.43 5.90
C LEU A 19 1.75 -4.94 6.45
N GLU A 20 1.53 -6.25 6.45
CA GLU A 20 0.31 -6.85 7.02
C GLU A 20 0.21 -6.57 8.53
N ARG A 21 1.31 -6.75 9.26
CA ARG A 21 1.39 -6.37 10.69
C ARG A 21 1.13 -4.88 10.91
N ALA A 22 1.65 -4.02 10.04
CA ALA A 22 1.40 -2.58 10.10
C ALA A 22 -0.09 -2.25 9.94
N VAL A 23 -0.77 -2.90 8.98
CA VAL A 23 -2.22 -2.70 8.76
C VAL A 23 -3.03 -3.18 9.98
N SER A 24 -2.70 -4.34 10.56
CA SER A 24 -3.37 -4.85 11.76
C SER A 24 -3.15 -3.97 12.99
N THR A 25 -1.98 -3.34 13.10
CA THR A 25 -1.59 -2.49 14.24
C THR A 25 -2.18 -1.09 14.13
N ALA A 26 -2.47 -0.61 12.91
CA ALA A 26 -2.92 0.76 12.65
C ALA A 26 -4.18 1.19 13.43
N GLY A 27 -5.06 0.25 13.77
CA GLY A 27 -6.26 0.54 14.57
C GLY A 27 -5.97 0.71 16.08
N ARG A 28 -4.87 0.15 16.60
CA ARG A 28 -4.50 0.23 18.02
C ARG A 28 -3.45 1.31 18.26
N ASP A 29 -2.39 1.29 17.44
CA ASP A 29 -1.28 2.24 17.52
C ASP A 29 -0.88 2.70 16.11
N PRO A 30 -1.33 3.89 15.68
CA PRO A 30 -1.01 4.41 14.36
C PRO A 30 0.46 4.82 14.22
N LYS A 31 1.17 5.14 15.32
CA LYS A 31 2.59 5.51 15.27
C LYS A 31 3.43 4.28 14.96
N LEU A 32 3.23 3.20 15.72
CA LEU A 32 3.93 1.93 15.52
C LEU A 32 3.66 1.35 14.13
N ALA A 33 2.42 1.44 13.66
CA ALA A 33 2.05 1.03 12.30
C ALA A 33 2.81 1.83 11.23
N GLY A 34 2.98 3.14 11.43
CA GLY A 34 3.76 4.00 10.56
C GLY A 34 5.22 3.58 10.46
N GLU A 35 5.85 3.29 11.60
CA GLU A 35 7.25 2.84 11.67
C GLU A 35 7.46 1.48 10.98
N GLN A 36 6.56 0.53 11.23
CA GLN A 36 6.57 -0.79 10.58
C GLN A 36 6.46 -0.66 9.05
N ALA A 37 5.54 0.19 8.57
CA ALA A 37 5.37 0.44 7.15
C ALA A 37 6.59 1.15 6.52
N GLU A 38 7.22 2.08 7.24
CA GLU A 38 8.44 2.73 6.77
C GLU A 38 9.58 1.72 6.61
N LEU A 39 9.74 0.81 7.58
CA LEU A 39 10.72 -0.26 7.52
C LEU A 39 10.44 -1.20 6.34
N ALA A 40 9.18 -1.59 6.13
CA ALA A 40 8.77 -2.41 4.98
C ALA A 40 9.15 -1.72 3.65
N ARG A 41 8.85 -0.42 3.53
CA ARG A 41 9.20 0.38 2.36
C ARG A 41 10.71 0.46 2.14
N ARG A 42 11.50 0.61 3.21
CA ARG A 42 12.97 0.65 3.14
C ARG A 42 13.54 -0.65 2.58
N VAL A 43 13.03 -1.80 3.01
CA VAL A 43 13.40 -3.11 2.49
C VAL A 43 13.03 -3.23 1.00
N MET A 44 11.81 -2.83 0.64
CA MET A 44 11.35 -2.87 -0.76
C MET A 44 12.24 -2.06 -1.69
N LEU A 45 12.62 -0.84 -1.30
CA LEU A 45 13.51 0.02 -2.08
C LEU A 45 14.90 -0.59 -2.21
N LYS A 46 15.47 -1.12 -1.11
CA LYS A 46 16.81 -1.72 -1.09
C LYS A 46 16.92 -2.92 -2.05
N PHE A 47 15.90 -3.77 -2.11
CA PHE A 47 15.89 -4.98 -2.93
C PHE A 47 15.13 -4.81 -4.26
N ASN A 48 14.64 -3.60 -4.56
CA ASN A 48 13.80 -3.29 -5.72
C ASN A 48 12.64 -4.28 -5.88
N VAL A 49 11.94 -4.56 -4.78
CA VAL A 49 10.76 -5.45 -4.73
C VAL A 49 9.57 -4.70 -5.33
N ARG A 50 8.90 -5.34 -6.28
CA ARG A 50 7.70 -4.78 -6.91
C ARG A 50 6.48 -5.31 -6.17
N LEU A 51 5.68 -4.40 -5.63
CA LEU A 51 4.43 -4.73 -4.96
C LEU A 51 3.27 -4.88 -5.94
N ASP A 52 2.40 -5.85 -5.66
CA ASP A 52 1.07 -5.94 -6.25
C ASP A 52 0.17 -4.80 -5.78
N TRP A 53 -0.89 -4.54 -6.53
CA TRP A 53 -1.81 -3.44 -6.25
C TRP A 53 -2.44 -3.54 -4.84
N SER A 54 -2.78 -4.76 -4.40
CA SER A 54 -3.39 -5.03 -3.08
C SER A 54 -2.56 -4.51 -1.92
N ARG A 55 -1.23 -4.49 -2.07
CA ARG A 55 -0.30 -3.97 -1.05
C ARG A 55 0.07 -2.52 -1.32
N LYS A 56 0.26 -2.16 -2.59
CA LYS A 56 0.62 -0.80 -3.01
C LYS A 56 -0.42 0.25 -2.60
N ARG A 57 -1.71 -0.11 -2.53
CA ARG A 57 -2.79 0.80 -2.09
C ARG A 57 -2.64 1.31 -0.66
N PHE A 58 -1.89 0.60 0.19
CA PHE A 58 -1.63 1.00 1.57
C PHE A 58 -0.52 2.05 1.71
N TYR A 59 0.05 2.52 0.60
CA TYR A 59 1.01 3.63 0.62
C TYR A 59 0.45 4.87 -0.06
N CYS A 60 0.63 6.03 0.58
CA CYS A 60 0.37 7.30 -0.07
C CYS A 60 1.33 7.52 -1.24
N HIS A 61 0.83 7.93 -2.41
CA HIS A 61 1.72 8.33 -3.49
C HIS A 61 2.34 9.71 -3.26
N GLY A 62 1.75 10.54 -2.41
CA GLY A 62 2.32 11.82 -1.94
C GLY A 62 3.35 11.61 -0.82
N CYS A 63 2.89 11.53 0.42
CA CYS A 63 3.76 11.47 1.62
C CYS A 63 4.49 10.14 1.84
N LYS A 64 4.21 9.09 1.06
CA LYS A 64 4.78 7.74 1.17
C LYS A 64 4.55 7.01 2.51
N ARG A 65 3.69 7.56 3.38
CA ARG A 65 3.28 6.93 4.64
C ARG A 65 2.22 5.85 4.44
N LEU A 66 2.04 5.04 5.48
CA LEU A 66 0.96 4.05 5.56
C LEU A 66 -0.40 4.75 5.47
N ILE A 67 -1.26 4.25 4.60
CA ILE A 67 -2.65 4.65 4.49
C ILE A 67 -3.52 3.41 4.69
N VAL A 68 -4.31 3.41 5.75
CA VAL A 68 -5.29 2.38 6.05
C VAL A 68 -6.71 2.94 5.88
N PRO A 69 -7.52 2.37 4.96
CA PRO A 69 -8.94 2.69 4.85
C PRO A 69 -9.66 2.58 6.20
N GLY A 70 -10.42 3.61 6.58
CA GLY A 70 -11.16 3.63 7.85
C GLY A 70 -10.38 4.17 9.06
N VAL A 71 -9.05 4.30 8.96
CA VAL A 71 -8.21 4.91 10.01
C VAL A 71 -7.76 6.31 9.59
N ASN A 72 -6.89 6.40 8.58
CA ASN A 72 -6.31 7.66 8.09
C ASN A 72 -6.55 7.90 6.58
N ALA A 73 -7.50 7.15 6.00
CA ALA A 73 -7.89 7.27 4.61
C ALA A 73 -9.40 7.36 4.42
N ARG A 74 -9.82 8.23 3.50
CA ARG A 74 -11.20 8.28 2.99
C ARG A 74 -11.26 7.57 1.64
N VAL A 75 -12.13 6.56 1.55
CA VAL A 75 -12.37 5.83 0.30
C VAL A 75 -13.67 6.31 -0.32
N ARG A 76 -13.65 6.66 -1.60
CA ARG A 76 -14.82 7.01 -2.39
C ARG A 76 -14.80 6.24 -3.70
N LEU A 77 -15.97 5.75 -4.09
CA LEU A 77 -16.21 5.22 -5.43
C LEU A 77 -16.86 6.32 -6.24
N ALA A 78 -16.18 6.80 -7.29
CA ALA A 78 -16.76 7.75 -8.22
C ALA A 78 -17.40 6.98 -9.39
N GLY A 79 -18.68 7.28 -9.65
CA GLY A 79 -19.47 6.73 -10.75
C GLY A 79 -19.67 7.77 -11.86
N GLY A 80 -19.65 7.30 -13.10
CA GLY A 80 -19.72 8.07 -14.35
C GLY A 80 -19.52 7.08 -15.49
N GLY A 81 -18.53 7.30 -16.36
CA GLY A 81 -18.18 6.35 -17.43
C GLY A 81 -17.27 5.17 -17.02
N GLN A 82 -16.37 5.38 -16.06
CA GLN A 82 -15.51 4.33 -15.50
C GLN A 82 -15.57 4.39 -13.97
N LYS A 83 -15.68 3.22 -13.31
CA LYS A 83 -15.66 3.15 -11.85
C LYS A 83 -14.23 3.45 -11.36
N VAL A 84 -14.05 4.56 -10.66
CA VAL A 84 -12.74 4.97 -10.13
C VAL A 84 -12.77 4.91 -8.61
N LEU A 85 -11.85 4.14 -8.04
CA LEU A 85 -11.54 4.16 -6.62
C LEU A 85 -10.67 5.39 -6.32
N ARG A 86 -11.18 6.29 -5.50
CA ARG A 86 -10.45 7.44 -4.98
C ARG A 86 -10.14 7.20 -3.50
N LEU A 87 -8.86 7.07 -3.19
CA LEU A 87 -8.35 6.88 -1.84
C LEU A 87 -7.62 8.17 -1.43
N THR A 88 -8.24 8.96 -0.55
CA THR A 88 -7.72 10.24 -0.10
C THR A 88 -6.98 10.05 1.22
N CYS A 89 -5.72 10.47 1.27
CA CYS A 89 -4.94 10.52 2.49
C CYS A 89 -5.41 11.67 3.38
N LEU A 90 -5.78 11.39 4.63
CA LEU A 90 -6.20 12.43 5.56
C LEU A 90 -5.02 13.20 6.19
N GLU A 91 -3.80 12.67 6.08
CA GLU A 91 -2.61 13.35 6.60
C GLU A 91 -2.04 14.42 5.65
N CYS A 92 -2.04 14.16 4.34
CA CYS A 92 -1.44 15.07 3.34
C CYS A 92 -2.42 15.55 2.26
N GLY A 93 -3.67 15.09 2.27
CA GLY A 93 -4.68 15.46 1.27
C GLY A 93 -4.52 14.82 -0.12
N HIS A 94 -3.43 14.06 -0.36
CA HIS A 94 -3.21 13.45 -1.67
C HIS A 94 -4.27 12.38 -2.01
N VAL A 95 -4.70 12.34 -3.27
CA VAL A 95 -5.73 11.42 -3.76
C VAL A 95 -5.13 10.37 -4.68
N ASN A 96 -4.97 9.15 -4.15
CA ASN A 96 -4.62 7.97 -4.92
C ASN A 96 -5.84 7.55 -5.77
N ARG A 97 -5.67 7.38 -7.08
CA ARG A 97 -6.75 6.99 -8.01
C ARG A 97 -6.45 5.63 -8.62
N LYS A 98 -7.44 4.73 -8.64
CA LYS A 98 -7.37 3.46 -9.38
C LYS A 98 -8.64 3.29 -10.19
N VAL A 99 -8.48 3.15 -11.50
CA VAL A 99 -9.57 2.70 -12.37
C VAL A 99 -9.82 1.22 -12.09
N ILE A 100 -11.06 0.91 -11.71
CA ILE A 100 -11.56 -0.46 -11.60
C ILE A 100 -12.23 -0.74 -12.94
N ALA A 101 -11.56 -1.54 -13.79
CA ALA A 101 -12.20 -2.05 -14.98
C ALA A 101 -13.35 -2.96 -14.54
N GLN A 102 -14.53 -2.78 -15.13
CA GLN A 102 -15.59 -3.77 -14.93
C GLN A 102 -15.21 -5.02 -15.71
N GLU A 103 -15.17 -6.18 -15.03
CA GLU A 103 -15.54 -7.41 -15.72
C GLU A 103 -16.97 -7.19 -16.21
N ARG A 104 -17.13 -7.09 -17.53
CA ARG A 104 -18.43 -7.33 -18.15
C ARG A 104 -18.70 -8.80 -17.85
N LEU A 105 -19.52 -9.08 -16.84
CA LEU A 105 -20.27 -10.32 -16.79
C LEU A 105 -21.11 -10.32 -18.07
N ALA A 106 -20.56 -10.98 -19.09
CA ALA A 106 -21.26 -11.36 -20.31
C ALA A 106 -21.98 -12.68 -20.04
#